data_AF-A0A7M2X6B1-F1
#
_entry.id   AF-A0A7M2X6B1-F1
#
_cell.length_a   1.000
_cell.length_b   1.000
_cell.length_c   1.000
_cell.angle_alpha   90.00
_cell.angle_beta   90.00
_cell.angle_gamma   90.00
#
_symmetry.space_group_name_H-M   'P 1'
#
loop_
_entity.id
_entity.type
_entity.pdbx_description
1 polymer ?
#
loop_
_entity_poly.entity_id
_entity_poly.type
_entity_poly.pdbx_seq_one_letter_code
_entity_poly.pdbx_strand_id
1 'polypeptide(L)' 'MAMIYLKPVYGTKQIEGQRPFKATLRDGVWIVTGSLPRGLDGGVAHISICRRNGKVLRIFHDK' A
#
# COMPACT_ATOMS: atom_id res chain seq x y z
N MET A 1 -0.05 3.92 -9.56
CA MET A 1 -0.32 2.48 -9.75
C MET A 1 -0.84 1.78 -8.49
N ALA A 2 -0.11 1.73 -7.37
CA ALA A 2 -0.57 1.06 -6.13
C ALA A 2 -1.99 1.45 -5.68
N MET A 3 -2.32 2.74 -5.65
CA MET A 3 -3.63 3.22 -5.20
C MET A 3 -4.82 2.73 -6.06
N ILE A 4 -4.58 2.39 -7.34
CA ILE A 4 -5.64 1.88 -8.24
C ILE A 4 -6.11 0.51 -7.77
N TYR A 5 -5.21 -0.30 -7.20
CA TYR A 5 -5.56 -1.59 -6.61
C TYR A 5 -6.11 -1.46 -5.20
N LEU A 6 -5.62 -0.51 -4.40
CA LEU A 6 -6.01 -0.37 -3.00
C LEU A 6 -7.41 0.25 -2.83
N LYS A 7 -7.78 1.26 -3.63
CA LYS A 7 -9.07 1.96 -3.50
C LYS A 7 -10.29 1.04 -3.71
N PRO A 8 -10.31 0.12 -4.69
CA PRO A 8 -11.41 -0.83 -4.82
C PRO A 8 -11.51 -1.84 -3.66
N VAL A 9 -10.40 -2.15 -3.00
CA VAL A 9 -10.36 -3.13 -1.90
C VAL A 9 -10.76 -2.52 -0.56
N TYR A 10 -10.28 -1.31 -0.25
CA TYR A 10 -10.43 -0.69 1.08
C TYR A 10 -11.21 0.64 1.06
N GLY A 11 -11.66 1.09 -0.10
CA GLY A 11 -12.38 2.34 -0.27
C GLY A 11 -11.48 3.56 -0.44
N THR A 12 -11.94 4.50 -1.28
CA THR A 12 -11.16 5.69 -1.64
C THR A 12 -10.82 6.56 -0.44
N LYS A 13 -11.79 6.84 0.45
CA LYS A 13 -11.57 7.73 1.60
C LYS A 13 -10.47 7.20 2.53
N GLN A 14 -10.47 5.90 2.83
CA GLN A 14 -9.47 5.27 3.68
C GLN A 14 -8.08 5.33 3.05
N ILE A 15 -7.96 4.95 1.78
CA ILE A 15 -6.67 4.92 1.07
C ILE A 15 -6.09 6.31 0.82
N GLU A 16 -6.93 7.32 0.57
CA GLU A 16 -6.48 8.71 0.46
C GLU A 16 -5.96 9.24 1.81
N GLY A 17 -6.57 8.84 2.93
CA GLY A 17 -6.15 9.21 4.28
C GLY A 17 -4.81 8.60 4.72
N GLN A 18 -4.33 7.57 4.03
CA GLN A 18 -3.05 6.91 4.32
C GLN A 18 -1.86 7.51 3.54
N ARG A 19 -2.02 8.68 2.93
CA ARG A 19 -0.90 9.41 2.32
C ARG A 19 0.01 10.02 3.38
N PRO A 20 1.31 10.22 3.08
CA PRO A 20 2.01 9.77 1.87
C PRO A 20 2.27 8.26 1.88
N PHE A 21 2.33 7.65 0.69
CA PHE A 21 2.76 6.25 0.57
C PHE A 21 4.27 6.18 0.46
N LYS A 22 4.89 5.25 1.18
CA LYS A 22 6.32 4.94 1.05
C LYS A 22 6.51 3.73 0.15
N ALA A 23 7.31 3.87 -0.90
CA ALA A 23 7.71 2.79 -1.78
C ALA A 23 9.17 2.42 -1.52
N THR A 24 9.45 1.12 -1.35
CA THR A 24 10.81 0.59 -1.21
C THR A 24 10.99 -0.57 -2.17
N LEU A 25 12.16 -0.65 -2.83
CA LEU A 25 12.50 -1.77 -3.70
C LEU A 25 13.44 -2.71 -2.97
N ARG A 26 13.05 -3.98 -2.86
CA ARG A 26 13.88 -5.03 -2.27
C ARG A 26 13.72 -6.30 -3.09
N ASP A 27 14.84 -6.92 -3.45
CA ASP A 27 14.88 -8.22 -4.15
C ASP A 27 13.97 -8.27 -5.40
N GLY A 28 13.90 -7.15 -6.15
CA GLY A 28 13.07 -7.04 -7.35
C GLY A 28 11.57 -6.85 -7.09
N VAL A 29 11.16 -6.59 -5.86
CA VAL A 29 9.77 -6.34 -5.46
C VAL A 29 9.62 -4.93 -4.90
N TRP A 30 8.71 -4.16 -5.48
CA TRP A 30 8.26 -2.90 -4.90
C TRP A 30 7.29 -3.19 -3.76
N ILE A 31 7.62 -2.74 -2.56
CA ILE A 31 6.76 -2.77 -1.38
C ILE A 31 6.27 -1.35 -1.15
N VAL A 32 4.97 -1.13 -1.30
CA VAL A 32 4.31 0.16 -1.07
C VAL A 32 3.45 0.06 0.17
N THR A 33 3.68 0.97 1.12
CA THR A 33 3.02 1.00 2.44
C THR A 33 2.39 2.37 2.66
N GLY A 34 1.15 2.38 3.15
CA GLY A 34 0.49 3.60 3.61
C GLY A 34 1.15 4.19 4.86
N SER A 35 0.75 5.40 5.22
CA SER A 35 1.18 6.06 6.46
C SER A 35 0.01 6.21 7.41
N LEU A 36 0.31 6.12 8.71
CA LEU A 36 -0.61 6.45 9.79
C LEU A 36 -0.06 7.67 10.52
N PRO A 37 -0.85 8.75 10.68
CA PRO A 37 -0.46 9.88 11.51
C PRO A 37 -0.09 9.44 12.93
N ARG A 38 0.89 10.13 13.51
CA ARG A 38 1.33 9.84 14.88
C ARG A 38 0.17 10.05 15.86
N GLY A 39 -0.01 9.10 16.78
CA GLY A 39 -1.04 9.17 17.83
C GLY A 39 -2.42 8.67 17.40
N LEU A 40 -2.53 8.05 16.22
CA LEU A 40 -3.71 7.30 15.82
C LEU A 40 -3.43 5.81 15.95
N ASP A 41 -4.45 5.06 16.39
CA ASP A 41 -4.44 3.61 16.39
C ASP A 41 -5.08 3.08 15.10
N GLY A 42 -4.46 2.07 14.51
CA GLY A 42 -4.97 1.40 13.32
C GLY A 42 -3.88 0.80 12.43
N GLY A 43 -4.31 0.18 11.34
CA GLY A 43 -3.45 -0.36 10.30
C GLY A 43 -3.32 0.51 9.06
N VAL A 44 -2.34 0.19 8.21
CA VAL A 44 -2.20 0.76 6.87
C VAL A 44 -2.25 -0.32 5.79
N ALA A 45 -2.55 0.10 4.56
CA ALA A 45 -2.53 -0.77 3.41
C ALA A 45 -1.10 -1.02 2.92
N HIS A 46 -0.84 -2.26 2.52
CA HIS A 46 0.40 -2.72 1.91
C HIS A 46 0.11 -3.39 0.57
N ILE A 47 0.95 -3.12 -0.43
CA ILE A 47 0.92 -3.81 -1.72
C ILE A 47 2.35 -4.11 -2.19
N SER A 48 2.56 -5.35 -2.62
CA SER A 48 3.81 -5.84 -3.18
C SER A 48 3.66 -6.06 -4.69
N ILE A 49 4.57 -5.50 -5.49
CA ILE A 49 4.50 -5.52 -6.96
C ILE A 49 5.85 -5.98 -7.53
N CYS A 50 5.85 -6.99 -8.39
CA CYS A 50 7.06 -7.42 -9.09
C CYS A 50 7.58 -6.31 -9.99
N ARG A 51 8.84 -5.86 -9.79
CA ARG A 51 9.47 -4.81 -10.59
C ARG A 51 9.55 -5.18 -12.08
N ARG A 52 9.75 -6.46 -12.38
CA ARG A 52 10.02 -6.94 -13.75
C ARG A 52 8.79 -6.85 -14.66
N ASN A 53 7.59 -7.16 -14.15
CA ASN A 53 6.39 -7.30 -14.98
C ASN A 53 5.14 -6.61 -14.40
N GLY A 54 5.27 -5.88 -13.30
CA GLY A 54 4.14 -5.16 -12.68
C GLY A 54 3.09 -6.06 -12.03
N LYS A 55 3.31 -7.38 -11.95
CA LYS A 55 2.36 -8.30 -11.31
C LYS A 55 2.23 -7.97 -9.84
N VAL A 56 0.99 -7.79 -9.37
CA VAL A 56 0.68 -7.71 -7.95
C VAL A 56 0.95 -9.08 -7.32
N LEU A 57 1.87 -9.11 -6.35
CA LEU A 57 2.25 -10.31 -5.62
C LEU A 57 1.41 -10.49 -4.36
N ARG A 58 1.07 -9.39 -3.69
CA ARG A 58 0.29 -9.41 -2.44
C ARG A 58 -0.37 -8.06 -2.18
N ILE A 59 -1.57 -8.09 -1.61
CA ILE A 59 -2.24 -6.94 -0.99
C ILE A 59 -2.68 -7.38 0.40
N PHE A 60 -2.47 -6.53 1.41
CA PHE A 60 -3.01 -6.72 2.75
C PHE A 60 -3.15 -5.37 3.46
N HIS A 61 -3.92 -5.34 4.54
CA HIS A 61 -4.02 -4.22 5.47
C HIS A 61 -3.53 -4.73 6.82
N ASP A 62 -2.79 -3.92 7.56
CA ASP A 62 -2.58 -4.19 8.98
C ASP A 62 -3.94 -4.23 9.70
N LYS A 63 -4.00 -4.82 10.88
CA LYS A 63 -5.26 -5.23 11.54
C LYS A 63 -6.39 -4.17 11.54
#